data_AF-A0A1G1HZY1-F1
#
_entry.id   AF-A0A1G1HZY1-F1
#
_cell.length_a   1.000
_cell.length_b   1.000
_cell.length_c   1.000
_cell.angle_alpha   90.00
_cell.angle_beta   90.00
_cell.angle_gamma   90.00
#
_symmetry.space_group_name_H-M   'P 1'
#
loop_
_entity.id
_entity.type
_entity.pdbx_description
1 polymer ?
#
loop_
_entity_poly.entity_id
_entity_poly.type
_entity_poly.pdbx_seq_one_letter_code
_entity_poly.pdbx_strand_id
1 'polypeptide(L)'
;MTPIEEFKKAYLITEQDIENLVSVKYLAEKNLEDFIAKFYDYLLRFKDTSKYLPDEKTVTKHKDKVKAWFLRLFEGNYNDEYLLTLNKVGETHVKIGLPCHYVNSSMSFARRYTHKLFTDEFGCSKHRDTIVSSIDKILDLNLDVLTISYREEEMRTFVLPPKVEYSLIKFAQKFAFSMDLFLLLVLMLSSLFVLGFVGYEVYSIATGEISVETGILKILGTLLIIWAIGELLSAEIHHLKGGKFAITAFLTLAIAAVIRKILIATLSTEKVADILTLGGIVLALGVVYWLIGHSDKS
;
A
#
# COMPACT_ATOMS: atom_id res chain seq x y z
N MET A 1 -8.29 -11.75 16.15
CA MET A 1 -7.32 -12.81 16.45
C MET A 1 -8.02 -14.13 16.23
N THR A 2 -7.46 -14.98 15.38
CA THR A 2 -8.01 -16.31 15.07
C THR A 2 -8.04 -17.18 16.33
N PRO A 3 -9.18 -17.83 16.67
CA PRO A 3 -9.27 -18.71 17.84
C PRO A 3 -8.33 -19.91 17.75
N ILE A 4 -7.89 -20.44 18.90
CA ILE A 4 -7.00 -21.62 18.96
C ILE A 4 -7.56 -22.85 18.24
N GLU A 5 -8.88 -23.04 18.25
CA GLU A 5 -9.53 -24.19 17.61
C GLU A 5 -9.39 -24.17 16.08
N GLU A 6 -9.34 -22.98 15.46
CA GLU A 6 -9.07 -22.88 14.02
C GLU A 6 -7.64 -23.30 13.69
N PHE A 7 -6.65 -22.95 14.52
CA PHE A 7 -5.27 -23.41 14.36
C PHE A 7 -5.15 -24.92 14.58
N LYS A 8 -5.74 -25.47 15.64
CA LYS A 8 -5.73 -26.92 15.89
C LYS A 8 -6.32 -27.69 14.71
N LYS A 9 -7.42 -27.19 14.13
CA LYS A 9 -8.02 -27.77 12.94
C LYS A 9 -7.09 -27.70 11.73
N ALA A 10 -6.45 -26.55 11.48
CA ALA A 10 -5.54 -26.35 10.35
C ALA A 10 -4.31 -27.26 10.41
N TYR A 11 -3.74 -27.44 11.61
CA TYR A 11 -2.54 -28.27 11.84
C TYR A 11 -2.86 -29.72 12.22
N LEU A 12 -4.14 -30.11 12.20
CA LEU A 12 -4.60 -31.46 12.59
C LEU A 12 -4.09 -31.89 13.97
N ILE A 13 -4.09 -30.96 14.94
CA ILE A 13 -3.74 -31.23 16.34
C ILE A 13 -4.95 -31.87 17.00
N THR A 14 -4.78 -33.13 17.38
CA THR A 14 -5.80 -33.97 18.04
C THR A 14 -5.53 -34.09 19.53
N GLU A 15 -6.49 -34.63 20.29
CA GLU A 15 -6.29 -34.97 21.70
C GLU A 15 -5.11 -35.95 21.89
N GLN A 16 -4.93 -36.89 20.97
CA GLN A 16 -3.79 -37.82 20.99
C GLN A 16 -2.45 -37.08 20.86
N ASP A 17 -2.39 -36.01 20.07
CA ASP A 17 -1.17 -35.20 19.96
C ASP A 17 -0.86 -34.49 21.29
N ILE A 18 -1.90 -34.00 21.97
CA ILE A 18 -1.77 -33.36 23.29
C ILE A 18 -1.27 -34.38 24.31
N GLU A 19 -1.86 -35.58 24.35
CA GLU A 19 -1.44 -36.67 25.23
C GLU A 19 0.01 -37.09 24.97
N ASN A 20 0.41 -37.22 23.69
CA ASN A 20 1.78 -37.54 23.32
C ASN A 20 2.76 -36.51 23.89
N LEU A 21 2.47 -35.22 23.73
CA LEU A 21 3.32 -34.13 24.23
C LEU A 21 3.41 -34.12 25.76
N VAL A 22 2.28 -34.32 26.45
CA VAL A 22 2.25 -34.43 27.91
C VAL A 22 3.04 -35.65 28.40
N SER A 23 2.94 -36.79 27.70
CA SER A 23 3.63 -38.02 28.09
C SER A 23 5.15 -37.90 28.11
N VAL A 24 5.72 -37.03 27.28
CA VAL A 24 7.18 -36.79 27.18
C VAL A 24 7.65 -35.53 27.91
N LYS A 25 6.77 -34.86 28.67
CA LYS A 25 7.12 -33.66 29.44
C LYS A 25 8.31 -33.88 30.37
N TYR A 26 8.40 -35.06 31.00
CA TYR A 26 9.50 -35.42 31.88
C TYR A 26 10.88 -35.36 31.18
N LEU A 27 10.94 -35.67 29.88
CA LEU A 27 12.16 -35.56 29.09
C LEU A 27 12.55 -34.09 28.88
N ALA A 28 11.58 -33.23 28.61
CA ALA A 28 11.80 -31.80 28.46
C ALA A 28 12.29 -31.17 29.77
N GLU A 29 11.71 -31.55 30.91
CA GLU A 29 12.13 -31.10 32.24
C GLU A 29 13.54 -31.57 32.58
N LYS A 30 13.84 -32.86 32.36
CA LYS A 30 15.17 -33.45 32.61
C LYS A 30 16.28 -32.80 31.78
N ASN A 31 15.97 -32.37 30.55
CA ASN A 31 16.96 -31.84 29.61
C ASN A 31 16.87 -30.31 29.43
N LEU A 32 16.12 -29.60 30.28
CA LEU A 32 15.87 -28.17 30.12
C LEU A 32 17.15 -27.32 30.12
N GLU A 33 18.09 -27.61 31.03
CA GLU A 33 19.34 -26.86 31.11
C GLU A 33 20.26 -27.15 29.91
N ASP A 34 20.31 -28.38 29.43
CA ASP A 34 21.05 -28.76 28.22
C ASP A 34 20.48 -28.08 26.97
N PHE A 35 19.15 -28.03 26.85
CA PHE A 35 18.46 -27.30 25.78
C PHE A 35 18.88 -25.83 25.77
N ILE A 36 18.84 -25.16 26.93
CA ILE A 36 19.17 -23.74 27.03
C ILE A 36 20.64 -23.48 26.73
N ALA A 37 21.55 -24.32 27.22
CA ALA A 37 22.97 -24.20 26.90
C ALA A 37 23.20 -24.24 25.37
N LYS A 38 22.69 -25.29 24.71
CA LYS A 38 22.83 -25.46 23.25
C LYS A 38 22.07 -24.41 22.45
N PHE A 39 20.95 -23.91 22.96
CA PHE A 39 20.20 -22.83 22.32
C PHE A 39 21.01 -21.54 22.32
N TYR A 40 21.68 -21.21 23.42
CA TYR A 40 22.54 -20.03 23.47
C TYR A 40 23.79 -20.17 22.62
N ASP A 41 24.42 -21.35 22.60
CA ASP A 41 25.51 -21.65 21.67
C ASP A 41 25.06 -21.49 20.20
N TYR A 42 23.81 -21.86 19.89
CA TYR A 42 23.20 -21.65 18.58
C TYR A 42 23.08 -20.14 18.25
N LEU A 43 22.54 -19.35 19.20
CA LEU A 43 22.33 -17.91 19.03
C LEU A 43 23.62 -17.10 18.88
N LEU A 44 24.73 -17.53 19.51
CA LEU A 44 26.03 -16.85 19.41
C LEU A 44 26.60 -16.82 17.98
N ARG A 45 26.03 -17.59 17.04
CA ARG A 45 26.40 -17.57 15.62
C ARG A 45 25.77 -16.44 14.82
N PHE A 46 24.75 -15.75 15.36
CA PHE A 46 24.17 -14.62 14.65
C PHE A 46 25.12 -13.41 14.74
N LYS A 47 25.26 -12.67 13.64
CA LYS A 47 26.22 -11.56 13.55
C LYS A 47 25.96 -10.46 14.58
N ASP A 48 24.70 -10.27 14.97
CA ASP A 48 24.24 -9.15 15.78
C ASP A 48 23.68 -9.59 17.15
N THR A 49 24.07 -10.77 17.66
CA THR A 49 23.50 -11.30 18.93
C THR A 49 23.67 -10.32 20.10
N SER A 50 24.80 -9.61 20.17
CA SER A 50 25.07 -8.59 21.20
C SER A 50 24.13 -7.40 21.15
N LYS A 51 23.53 -7.09 19.99
CA LYS A 51 22.52 -6.04 19.84
C LYS A 51 21.23 -6.38 20.59
N TYR A 52 20.85 -7.66 20.57
CA TYR A 52 19.59 -8.15 21.15
C TYR A 52 19.76 -8.64 22.60
N LEU A 53 20.98 -9.07 22.95
CA LEU A 53 21.35 -9.58 24.27
C LEU A 53 22.56 -8.78 24.79
N PRO A 54 22.37 -7.50 25.18
CA PRO A 54 23.48 -6.58 25.47
C PRO A 54 24.13 -6.79 26.84
N ASP A 55 23.41 -7.37 27.80
CA ASP A 55 23.85 -7.49 29.18
C ASP A 55 23.38 -8.80 29.84
N GLU A 56 24.06 -9.20 30.92
CA GLU A 56 23.81 -10.46 31.63
C GLU A 56 22.40 -10.57 32.22
N LYS A 57 21.80 -9.44 32.63
CA LYS A 57 20.43 -9.41 33.16
C LYS A 57 19.43 -9.68 32.04
N THR A 58 19.62 -9.09 30.86
CA THR A 58 18.79 -9.36 29.67
C THR A 58 18.93 -10.82 29.22
N VAL A 59 20.15 -11.35 29.21
CA VAL A 59 20.43 -12.77 28.93
C VAL A 59 19.70 -13.68 29.90
N THR A 60 19.81 -13.43 31.20
CA THR A 60 19.17 -14.26 32.23
C THR A 60 17.64 -14.24 32.09
N LYS A 61 17.06 -13.06 31.92
CA LYS A 61 15.61 -12.92 31.69
C LYS A 61 15.15 -13.63 30.43
N HIS A 62 15.93 -13.56 29.35
CA HIS A 62 15.61 -14.25 28.10
C HIS A 62 15.73 -15.78 28.27
N LYS A 63 16.76 -16.28 28.98
CA LYS A 63 16.87 -17.72 29.35
C LYS A 63 15.60 -18.20 30.04
N ASP A 64 15.12 -17.48 31.04
CA ASP A 64 13.92 -17.87 31.79
C ASP A 64 12.66 -17.90 30.90
N LYS A 65 12.54 -16.95 29.97
CA LYS A 65 11.42 -16.93 29.01
C LYS A 65 11.50 -18.07 28.00
N VAL A 66 12.68 -18.40 27.50
CA VAL A 66 12.89 -19.54 26.59
C VAL A 66 12.66 -20.87 27.32
N LYS A 67 13.08 -20.99 28.58
CA LYS A 67 12.79 -22.16 29.43
C LYS A 67 11.29 -22.37 29.58
N ALA A 68 10.58 -21.31 29.97
CA ALA A 68 9.13 -21.37 30.13
C ALA A 68 8.45 -21.71 28.80
N TRP A 69 8.85 -21.08 27.68
CA TRP A 69 8.31 -21.41 26.37
C TRP A 69 8.53 -22.88 25.98
N PHE A 70 9.75 -23.40 26.18
CA PHE A 70 10.08 -24.78 25.84
C PHE A 70 9.25 -25.79 26.63
N LEU A 71 9.09 -25.59 27.95
CA LEU A 71 8.24 -26.46 28.77
C LEU A 71 6.77 -26.37 28.38
N ARG A 72 6.27 -25.19 28.03
CA ARG A 72 4.87 -24.99 27.59
C ARG A 72 4.52 -25.78 26.33
N LEU A 73 5.49 -26.18 25.50
CA LEU A 73 5.26 -27.08 24.36
C LEU A 73 4.79 -28.49 24.78
N PHE A 74 4.92 -28.83 26.06
CA PHE A 74 4.62 -30.17 26.62
C PHE A 74 3.57 -30.13 27.73
N GLU A 75 2.96 -28.97 28.00
CA GLU A 75 1.95 -28.83 29.07
C GLU A 75 0.55 -29.28 28.65
N GLY A 76 0.27 -29.33 27.35
CA GLY A 76 -1.02 -29.72 26.80
C GLY A 76 -2.16 -28.70 26.93
N ASN A 77 -1.92 -27.57 27.63
CA ASN A 77 -2.89 -26.47 27.73
C ASN A 77 -2.73 -25.46 26.58
N TYR A 78 -3.23 -25.84 25.40
CA TYR A 78 -3.26 -24.98 24.21
C TYR A 78 -4.64 -24.32 24.09
N ASN A 79 -4.78 -23.17 24.73
CA ASN A 79 -5.97 -22.31 24.73
C ASN A 79 -5.68 -20.93 24.09
N ASP A 80 -6.64 -20.02 24.08
CA ASP A 80 -6.42 -18.68 23.52
C ASP A 80 -5.35 -17.87 24.28
N GLU A 81 -5.14 -18.13 25.57
CA GLU A 81 -4.07 -17.51 26.37
C GLU A 81 -2.67 -17.95 25.89
N TYR A 82 -2.54 -19.21 25.46
CA TYR A 82 -1.34 -19.71 24.81
C TYR A 82 -0.99 -18.88 23.57
N LEU A 83 -1.97 -18.65 22.69
CA LEU A 83 -1.78 -17.82 21.50
C LEU A 83 -1.45 -16.36 21.83
N LEU A 84 -2.13 -15.77 22.84
CA LEU A 84 -1.85 -14.39 23.27
C LEU A 84 -0.41 -14.23 23.76
N THR A 85 0.12 -15.25 24.43
CA THR A 85 1.52 -15.28 24.85
C THR A 85 2.45 -15.27 23.63
N LEU A 86 2.19 -16.12 22.63
CA LEU A 86 3.00 -16.20 21.41
C LEU A 86 2.97 -14.91 20.60
N ASN A 87 1.78 -14.29 20.45
CA ASN A 87 1.66 -12.99 19.80
C ASN A 87 2.51 -11.92 20.50
N LYS A 88 2.46 -11.85 21.83
CA LYS A 88 3.28 -10.90 22.59
C LYS A 88 4.78 -11.15 22.41
N VAL A 89 5.19 -12.42 22.27
CA VAL A 89 6.57 -12.78 21.95
C VAL A 89 6.93 -12.30 20.55
N GLY A 90 6.10 -12.52 19.54
CA GLY A 90 6.29 -12.02 18.17
C GLY A 90 6.47 -10.50 18.12
N GLU A 91 5.53 -9.76 18.71
CA GLU A 91 5.58 -8.30 18.82
C GLU A 91 6.88 -7.81 19.47
N THR A 92 7.34 -8.48 20.53
CA THR A 92 8.56 -8.10 21.24
C THR A 92 9.78 -8.23 20.33
N HIS A 93 9.84 -9.29 19.51
CA HIS A 93 10.95 -9.47 18.60
C HIS A 93 10.95 -8.45 17.44
N VAL A 94 9.77 -8.07 16.94
CA VAL A 94 9.65 -6.99 15.93
C VAL A 94 10.09 -5.65 16.53
N LYS A 95 9.67 -5.34 17.77
CA LYS A 95 10.00 -4.08 18.45
C LYS A 95 11.50 -3.89 18.68
N ILE A 96 12.26 -4.97 18.91
CA ILE A 96 13.72 -4.91 19.01
C ILE A 96 14.41 -4.95 17.64
N GLY A 97 13.66 -5.08 16.54
CA GLY A 97 14.17 -5.17 15.18
C GLY A 97 14.95 -6.46 14.94
N LEU A 98 14.51 -7.59 15.51
CA LEU A 98 15.08 -8.90 15.21
C LEU A 98 14.54 -9.39 13.86
N PRO A 99 15.40 -9.71 12.88
CA PRO A 99 14.95 -10.30 11.63
C PRO A 99 14.18 -11.61 11.84
N CYS A 100 13.02 -11.75 11.19
CA CYS A 100 12.15 -12.92 11.29
C CYS A 100 12.88 -14.24 10.97
N HIS A 101 13.84 -14.24 10.05
CA HIS A 101 14.61 -15.44 9.70
C HIS A 101 15.41 -16.02 10.89
N TYR A 102 15.80 -15.19 11.88
CA TYR A 102 16.45 -15.69 13.10
C TYR A 102 15.47 -16.47 13.99
N VAL A 103 14.21 -16.07 14.06
CA VAL A 103 13.16 -16.84 14.75
C VAL A 103 12.91 -18.17 14.04
N ASN A 104 12.79 -18.16 12.71
CA ASN A 104 12.61 -19.38 11.92
C ASN A 104 13.78 -20.36 12.12
N SER A 105 15.01 -19.84 12.13
CA SER A 105 16.22 -20.65 12.36
C SER A 105 16.29 -21.22 13.79
N SER A 106 15.83 -20.45 14.79
CA SER A 106 15.74 -20.86 16.20
C SER A 106 14.67 -21.94 16.41
N MET A 107 13.54 -21.82 15.71
CA MET A 107 12.50 -22.87 15.70
C MET A 107 13.02 -24.16 15.07
N SER A 108 13.77 -24.05 13.98
CA SER A 108 14.44 -25.19 13.34
C SER A 108 15.47 -25.86 14.26
N PHE A 109 16.18 -25.09 15.10
CA PHE A 109 17.02 -25.65 16.14
C PHE A 109 16.21 -26.42 17.18
N ALA A 110 15.13 -25.84 17.72
CA ALA A 110 14.29 -26.50 18.72
C ALA A 110 13.73 -27.82 18.21
N ARG A 111 13.29 -27.85 16.94
CA ARG A 111 12.83 -29.07 16.26
C ARG A 111 13.90 -30.16 16.19
N ARG A 112 15.10 -29.83 15.70
CA ARG A 112 16.20 -30.81 15.64
C ARG A 112 16.61 -31.32 17.03
N TYR A 113 16.56 -30.44 18.02
CA TYR A 113 16.85 -30.81 19.40
C TYR A 113 15.84 -31.82 19.94
N THR A 114 14.54 -31.55 19.81
CA THR A 114 13.48 -32.46 20.29
C THR A 114 13.48 -33.78 19.52
N HIS A 115 13.69 -33.75 18.21
CA HIS A 115 13.83 -34.96 17.39
C HIS A 115 14.99 -35.83 17.87
N LYS A 116 16.15 -35.23 18.14
CA LYS A 116 17.30 -35.95 18.69
C LYS A 116 16.98 -36.51 20.08
N LEU A 117 16.39 -35.70 20.96
CA LEU A 117 16.00 -36.12 22.31
C LEU A 117 15.10 -37.36 22.29
N PHE A 118 14.08 -37.37 21.43
CA PHE A 118 13.17 -38.53 21.32
C PHE A 118 13.83 -39.73 20.64
N THR A 119 14.77 -39.51 19.73
CA THR A 119 15.56 -40.58 19.12
C THR A 119 16.49 -41.24 20.15
N ASP A 120 17.13 -40.44 21.00
CA ASP A 120 18.05 -40.94 22.02
C ASP A 120 17.30 -41.74 23.12
N GLU A 121 16.06 -41.37 23.46
CA GLU A 121 15.24 -42.08 24.45
C GLU A 121 14.50 -43.31 23.87
N PHE A 122 13.86 -43.17 22.71
CA PHE A 122 12.91 -44.17 22.18
C PHE A 122 13.38 -44.91 20.93
N GLY A 123 14.56 -44.56 20.39
CA GLY A 123 15.08 -45.09 19.14
C GLY A 123 14.18 -44.81 17.94
N CYS A 124 14.31 -45.63 16.89
CA CYS A 124 13.45 -45.58 15.70
C CYS A 124 12.17 -46.41 15.90
N SER A 125 11.38 -46.07 16.91
CA SER A 125 10.12 -46.75 17.23
C SER A 125 8.91 -46.02 16.66
N LYS A 126 7.81 -46.76 16.42
CA LYS A 126 6.52 -46.17 16.02
C LYS A 126 6.01 -45.13 17.03
N HIS A 127 6.28 -45.37 18.32
CA HIS A 127 5.93 -44.42 19.39
C HIS A 127 6.71 -43.11 19.27
N ARG A 128 8.02 -43.18 18.99
CA ARG A 128 8.83 -41.99 18.68
C ARG A 128 8.23 -41.22 17.52
N ASP A 129 7.89 -41.89 16.43
CA ASP A 129 7.38 -41.24 15.22
C ASP A 129 6.05 -40.51 15.48
N THR A 130 5.18 -41.05 16.34
CA THR A 130 3.94 -40.35 16.75
C THR A 130 4.23 -39.11 17.57
N ILE A 131 5.19 -39.17 18.51
CA ILE A 131 5.59 -38.00 19.31
C ILE A 131 6.25 -36.93 18.43
N VAL A 132 7.10 -37.34 17.48
CA VAL A 132 7.76 -36.45 16.51
C VAL A 132 6.71 -35.71 15.67
N SER A 133 5.69 -36.41 15.19
CA SER A 133 4.57 -35.78 14.48
C SER A 133 3.85 -34.74 15.35
N SER A 134 3.57 -35.07 16.61
CA SER A 134 2.90 -34.16 17.55
C SER A 134 3.73 -32.91 17.89
N ILE A 135 5.04 -33.05 18.12
CA ILE A 135 5.93 -31.90 18.36
C ILE A 135 6.06 -31.03 17.12
N ASP A 136 6.07 -31.64 15.93
CA ASP A 136 6.20 -30.90 14.69
C ASP A 136 5.00 -29.98 14.47
N LYS A 137 3.78 -30.50 14.68
CA LYS A 137 2.54 -29.71 14.58
C LYS A 137 2.52 -28.53 15.55
N ILE A 138 2.89 -28.73 16.82
CA ILE A 138 2.85 -27.63 17.80
C ILE A 138 3.95 -26.59 17.53
N LEU A 139 5.14 -27.00 17.07
CA LEU A 139 6.19 -26.08 16.66
C LEU A 139 5.80 -25.29 15.40
N ASP A 140 5.12 -25.93 14.45
CA ASP A 140 4.60 -25.26 13.25
C ASP A 140 3.52 -24.24 13.61
N LEU A 141 2.58 -24.58 14.50
CA LEU A 141 1.60 -23.64 15.04
C LEU A 141 2.29 -22.45 15.73
N ASN A 142 3.31 -22.71 16.56
CA ASN A 142 4.07 -21.65 17.21
C ASN A 142 4.73 -20.71 16.18
N LEU A 143 5.34 -21.30 15.15
CA LEU A 143 6.00 -20.55 14.09
C LEU A 143 5.02 -19.70 13.28
N ASP A 144 3.83 -20.23 12.99
CA ASP A 144 2.77 -19.53 12.27
C ASP A 144 2.28 -18.32 13.05
N VAL A 145 1.91 -18.50 14.32
CA VAL A 145 1.45 -17.41 15.18
C VAL A 145 2.51 -16.32 15.33
N LEU A 146 3.77 -16.71 15.51
CA LEU A 146 4.89 -15.76 15.53
C LEU A 146 5.01 -15.02 14.20
N THR A 147 4.94 -15.73 13.06
CA THR A 147 5.06 -15.13 11.72
C THR A 147 3.91 -14.18 11.41
N ILE A 148 2.67 -14.51 11.82
CA ILE A 148 1.51 -13.62 11.73
C ILE A 148 1.76 -12.35 12.54
N SER A 149 2.22 -12.49 13.79
CA SER A 149 2.55 -11.35 14.65
C SER A 149 3.65 -10.47 14.04
N TYR A 150 4.67 -11.08 13.41
CA TYR A 150 5.69 -10.36 12.66
C TYR A 150 5.10 -9.53 11.53
N ARG A 151 4.28 -10.15 10.69
CA ARG A 151 3.64 -9.46 9.56
C ARG A 151 2.72 -8.32 10.03
N GLU A 152 1.91 -8.57 11.05
CA GLU A 152 1.00 -7.56 11.60
C GLU A 152 1.75 -6.37 12.20
N GLU A 153 2.81 -6.63 12.97
CA GLU A 153 3.56 -5.56 13.64
C GLU A 153 4.53 -4.85 12.68
N GLU A 154 5.14 -5.54 11.71
CA GLU A 154 5.90 -4.89 10.62
C GLU A 154 4.97 -4.02 9.77
N MET A 155 3.78 -4.48 9.40
CA MET A 155 2.78 -3.66 8.71
C MET A 155 2.42 -2.42 9.53
N ARG A 156 2.25 -2.55 10.85
CA ARG A 156 1.99 -1.39 11.74
C ARG A 156 3.16 -0.42 11.85
N THR A 157 4.39 -0.93 11.73
CA THR A 157 5.62 -0.14 11.88
C THR A 157 6.01 0.54 10.57
N PHE A 158 5.75 -0.09 9.42
CA PHE A 158 6.14 0.39 8.09
C PHE A 158 5.02 1.06 7.30
N VAL A 159 3.74 0.73 7.54
CA VAL A 159 2.61 1.51 7.02
C VAL A 159 2.35 2.63 8.02
N LEU A 160 2.23 3.87 7.52
CA LEU A 160 1.87 5.04 8.33
C LEU A 160 0.71 4.66 9.30
N PRO A 161 0.70 5.17 10.54
CA PRO A 161 -0.35 4.82 11.50
C PRO A 161 -1.74 4.99 10.84
N PRO A 162 -2.72 4.08 11.02
CA PRO A 162 -3.99 4.12 10.28
C PRO A 162 -4.75 5.45 10.38
N LYS A 163 -4.56 6.19 11.48
CA LYS A 163 -5.08 7.55 11.67
C LYS A 163 -4.45 8.58 10.73
N VAL A 164 -3.15 8.45 10.48
CA VAL A 164 -2.37 9.31 9.57
C VAL A 164 -2.74 9.01 8.13
N GLU A 165 -2.84 7.74 7.74
CA GLU A 165 -3.28 7.35 6.40
C GLU A 165 -4.70 7.85 6.12
N TYR A 166 -5.65 7.59 7.03
CA TYR A 166 -7.02 8.12 6.90
C TYR A 166 -7.04 9.65 6.87
N SER A 167 -6.23 10.32 7.70
CA SER A 167 -6.14 11.78 7.72
C SER A 167 -5.52 12.34 6.45
N LEU A 168 -4.51 11.68 5.86
CA LEU A 168 -3.87 12.08 4.62
C LEU A 168 -4.81 11.90 3.43
N ILE A 169 -5.52 10.78 3.36
CA ILE A 169 -6.52 10.53 2.32
C ILE A 169 -7.65 11.56 2.44
N LYS A 170 -8.17 11.80 3.65
CA LYS A 170 -9.22 12.79 3.88
C LYS A 170 -8.75 14.21 3.61
N PHE A 171 -7.49 14.53 3.92
CA PHE A 171 -6.88 15.81 3.56
C PHE A 171 -6.74 15.95 2.04
N ALA A 172 -6.22 14.94 1.35
CA ALA A 172 -6.08 14.94 -0.11
C ALA A 172 -7.44 15.09 -0.81
N GLN A 173 -8.48 14.39 -0.34
CA GLN A 173 -9.84 14.54 -0.85
C GLN A 173 -10.40 15.95 -0.64
N LYS A 174 -10.24 16.52 0.55
CA LYS A 174 -10.67 17.90 0.83
C LYS A 174 -9.88 18.92 0.01
N PHE A 175 -8.57 18.70 -0.15
CA PHE A 175 -7.70 19.56 -0.93
C PHE A 175 -8.07 19.52 -2.42
N ALA A 176 -8.28 18.32 -2.98
CA ALA A 176 -8.76 18.15 -4.35
C ALA A 176 -10.09 18.87 -4.58
N PHE A 177 -11.09 18.64 -3.71
CA PHE A 177 -12.36 19.36 -3.79
C PHE A 177 -12.20 20.88 -3.69
N SER A 178 -11.28 21.37 -2.84
CA SER A 178 -10.98 22.79 -2.73
C SER A 178 -10.32 23.36 -4.00
N MET A 179 -9.46 22.58 -4.66
CA MET A 179 -8.82 22.96 -5.92
C MET A 179 -9.84 23.05 -7.05
N ASP A 180 -10.74 22.08 -7.14
CA ASP A 180 -11.81 22.05 -8.14
C ASP A 180 -12.75 23.26 -7.99
N LEU A 181 -13.16 23.57 -6.76
CA LEU A 181 -13.97 24.76 -6.45
C LEU A 181 -13.24 26.07 -6.82
N PHE A 182 -11.94 26.14 -6.53
CA PHE A 182 -11.11 27.29 -6.87
C PHE A 182 -11.00 27.47 -8.39
N LEU A 183 -10.76 26.38 -9.13
CA LEU A 183 -10.66 26.39 -10.58
C LEU A 183 -11.97 26.85 -11.23
N LEU A 184 -13.11 26.34 -10.74
CA LEU A 184 -14.43 26.75 -11.18
C LEU A 184 -14.64 28.26 -10.98
N LEU A 185 -14.30 28.80 -9.81
CA LEU A 185 -14.42 30.22 -9.49
C LEU A 185 -13.57 31.08 -10.44
N VAL A 186 -12.30 30.69 -10.65
CA VAL A 186 -11.39 31.39 -11.56
C VAL A 186 -11.91 31.37 -13.00
N LEU A 187 -12.45 30.23 -13.46
CA LEU A 187 -13.04 30.13 -14.79
C LEU A 187 -14.31 30.98 -14.93
N MET A 188 -15.17 31.03 -13.92
CA MET A 188 -16.36 31.90 -13.92
C MET A 188 -15.98 33.38 -13.99
N LEU A 189 -15.02 33.83 -13.19
CA LEU A 189 -14.52 35.21 -13.23
C LEU A 189 -13.87 35.54 -14.58
N SER A 190 -13.09 34.60 -15.12
CA SER A 190 -12.46 34.76 -16.44
C SER A 190 -13.50 34.90 -17.55
N SER A 191 -14.58 34.11 -17.50
CA SER A 191 -15.69 34.21 -18.45
C SER A 191 -16.32 35.61 -18.48
N LEU A 192 -16.57 36.20 -17.30
CA LEU A 192 -17.09 37.57 -17.18
C LEU A 192 -16.12 38.61 -17.75
N PHE A 193 -14.83 38.47 -17.49
CA PHE A 193 -13.82 39.37 -18.03
C PHE A 193 -13.73 39.29 -19.57
N VAL A 194 -13.72 38.08 -20.12
CA VAL A 194 -13.68 37.87 -21.58
C VAL A 194 -14.95 38.39 -22.26
N LEU A 195 -16.13 38.25 -21.63
CA LEU A 195 -17.36 38.86 -22.11
C LEU A 195 -17.26 40.40 -22.17
N GLY A 196 -16.71 41.03 -21.13
CA GLY A 196 -16.44 42.47 -21.14
C GLY A 196 -15.46 42.86 -22.24
N PHE A 197 -14.44 42.02 -22.49
CA PHE A 197 -13.46 42.23 -23.55
C PHE A 197 -14.09 42.20 -24.95
N VAL A 198 -15.04 41.28 -25.22
CA VAL A 198 -15.81 41.29 -26.49
C VAL A 198 -16.57 42.61 -26.65
N GLY A 199 -17.18 43.12 -25.59
CA GLY A 199 -17.86 44.42 -25.61
C GLY A 199 -16.92 45.57 -25.98
N TYR A 200 -15.70 45.55 -25.46
CA TYR A 200 -14.64 46.51 -25.82
C TYR A 200 -14.19 46.37 -27.28
N GLU A 201 -14.03 45.15 -27.79
CA GLU A 201 -13.70 44.91 -29.20
C GLU A 201 -14.79 45.43 -30.14
N VAL A 202 -16.07 45.20 -29.82
CA VAL A 202 -17.22 45.73 -30.59
C VAL A 202 -17.24 47.25 -30.56
N TYR A 203 -16.99 47.87 -29.41
CA TYR A 203 -16.90 49.32 -29.28
C TYR A 203 -15.77 49.90 -30.15
N SER A 204 -14.60 49.27 -30.14
CA SER A 204 -13.42 49.71 -30.91
C SER A 204 -13.65 49.65 -32.43
N ILE A 205 -14.46 48.70 -32.91
CA ILE A 205 -14.89 48.64 -34.32
C ILE A 205 -15.87 49.78 -34.61
N ALA A 206 -16.82 50.04 -33.71
CA ALA A 206 -17.83 51.08 -33.89
C ALA A 206 -17.25 52.51 -33.89
N THR A 207 -16.18 52.75 -33.12
CA THR A 207 -15.45 54.03 -33.12
C THR A 207 -14.47 54.18 -34.27
N GLY A 208 -14.25 53.13 -35.06
CA GLY A 208 -13.37 53.15 -36.24
C GLY A 208 -11.87 53.03 -35.93
N GLU A 209 -11.48 52.63 -34.71
CA GLU A 209 -10.07 52.46 -34.32
C GLU A 209 -9.40 51.26 -35.00
N ILE A 210 -10.18 50.26 -35.43
CA ILE A 210 -9.70 49.03 -36.06
C ILE A 210 -10.49 48.78 -37.34
N SER A 211 -9.84 48.28 -38.40
CA SER A 211 -10.53 47.87 -39.62
C SER A 211 -11.53 46.75 -39.33
N VAL A 212 -12.67 46.76 -40.03
CA VAL A 212 -13.76 45.80 -39.85
C VAL A 212 -13.26 44.36 -39.99
N GLU A 213 -12.39 44.09 -40.95
CA GLU A 213 -11.81 42.76 -41.20
C GLU A 213 -10.97 42.26 -40.02
N THR A 214 -10.10 43.12 -39.48
CA THR A 214 -9.26 42.77 -38.32
C THR A 214 -10.10 42.65 -37.05
N GLY A 215 -11.13 43.49 -36.91
CA GLY A 215 -12.06 43.45 -35.78
C GLY A 215 -12.87 42.15 -35.71
N ILE A 216 -13.42 41.70 -36.85
CA ILE A 216 -14.20 40.45 -36.93
C ILE A 216 -13.34 39.24 -36.52
N LEU A 217 -12.10 39.17 -37.00
CA LEU A 217 -11.21 38.05 -36.69
C LEU A 217 -10.74 38.06 -35.23
N LYS A 218 -10.53 39.24 -34.63
CA LYS A 218 -10.26 39.37 -33.19
C LYS A 218 -11.45 38.88 -32.35
N ILE A 219 -12.65 39.34 -32.66
CA ILE A 219 -13.89 38.90 -31.99
C ILE A 219 -14.07 37.39 -32.13
N LEU A 220 -13.85 36.82 -33.33
CA LEU A 220 -13.93 35.38 -33.53
C LEU A 220 -12.93 34.61 -32.65
N GLY A 221 -11.71 35.12 -32.53
CA GLY A 221 -10.70 34.58 -31.63
C GLY A 221 -11.11 34.66 -30.16
N THR A 222 -11.73 35.76 -29.73
CA THR A 222 -12.24 35.95 -28.36
C THR A 222 -13.45 35.05 -28.08
N LEU A 223 -14.36 34.86 -29.05
CA LEU A 223 -15.49 33.94 -28.93
C LEU A 223 -15.06 32.48 -28.74
N LEU A 224 -13.98 32.05 -29.39
CA LEU A 224 -13.39 30.72 -29.17
C LEU A 224 -12.86 30.55 -27.74
N ILE A 225 -12.35 31.62 -27.11
CA ILE A 225 -11.94 31.59 -25.71
C ILE A 225 -13.16 31.43 -24.80
N ILE A 226 -14.27 32.12 -25.08
CA ILE A 226 -15.51 31.97 -24.31
C ILE A 226 -16.04 30.54 -24.42
N TRP A 227 -16.06 29.98 -25.63
CA TRP A 227 -16.46 28.59 -25.85
C TRP A 227 -15.57 27.61 -25.08
N ALA A 228 -14.24 27.80 -25.15
CA ALA A 228 -13.27 26.99 -24.42
C ALA A 228 -13.45 27.06 -22.89
N ILE A 229 -13.68 28.25 -22.34
CA ILE A 229 -13.99 28.43 -20.90
C ILE A 229 -15.31 27.74 -20.56
N GLY A 230 -16.32 27.83 -21.41
CA GLY A 230 -17.60 27.13 -21.23
C GLY A 230 -17.45 25.61 -21.18
N GLU A 231 -16.65 25.05 -22.09
CA GLU A 231 -16.36 23.61 -22.13
C GLU A 231 -15.61 23.16 -20.86
N LEU A 232 -14.62 23.93 -20.40
CA LEU A 232 -13.89 23.66 -19.17
C LEU A 232 -14.78 23.79 -17.92
N LEU A 233 -15.66 24.79 -17.86
CA LEU A 233 -16.64 24.93 -16.78
C LEU A 233 -17.59 23.73 -16.75
N SER A 234 -18.08 23.28 -17.91
CA SER A 234 -18.93 22.09 -18.02
C SER A 234 -18.20 20.84 -17.52
N ALA A 235 -16.94 20.66 -17.93
CA ALA A 235 -16.09 19.55 -17.48
C ALA A 235 -15.85 19.58 -15.96
N GLU A 236 -15.55 20.75 -15.39
CA GLU A 236 -15.30 20.92 -13.96
C GLU A 236 -16.57 20.68 -13.13
N ILE A 237 -17.72 21.17 -13.59
CA ILE A 237 -19.02 20.91 -12.97
C ILE A 237 -19.37 19.41 -13.03
N HIS A 238 -19.05 18.74 -14.13
CA HIS A 238 -19.28 17.29 -14.25
C HIS A 238 -18.38 16.51 -13.29
N HIS A 239 -17.11 16.89 -13.17
CA HIS A 239 -16.16 16.31 -12.23
C HIS A 239 -16.63 16.49 -10.76
N LEU A 240 -17.05 17.70 -10.38
CA LEU A 240 -17.61 17.98 -9.05
C LEU A 240 -18.89 17.19 -8.73
N LYS A 241 -19.68 16.79 -9.74
CA LYS A 241 -20.85 15.92 -9.58
C LYS A 241 -20.51 14.43 -9.48
N GLY A 242 -19.22 14.07 -9.40
CA GLY A 242 -18.75 12.69 -9.33
C GLY A 242 -18.63 12.01 -10.70
N GLY A 243 -18.63 12.79 -11.78
CA GLY A 243 -18.39 12.30 -13.13
C GLY A 243 -16.92 11.91 -13.37
N LYS A 244 -16.67 11.07 -14.39
CA LYS A 244 -15.31 10.72 -14.80
C LYS A 244 -14.62 11.93 -15.44
N PHE A 245 -13.28 11.93 -15.40
CA PHE A 245 -12.46 12.96 -16.04
C PHE A 245 -12.72 13.01 -17.55
N ALA A 246 -13.20 14.15 -18.05
CA ALA A 246 -13.60 14.32 -19.44
C ALA A 246 -12.40 14.64 -20.35
N ILE A 247 -11.63 13.61 -20.73
CA ILE A 247 -10.46 13.73 -21.63
C ILE A 247 -10.84 14.44 -22.96
N THR A 248 -12.06 14.21 -23.44
CA THR A 248 -12.62 14.85 -24.64
C THR A 248 -12.71 16.36 -24.53
N ALA A 249 -13.01 16.92 -23.36
CA ALA A 249 -13.07 18.37 -23.11
C ALA A 249 -11.70 19.05 -23.21
N PHE A 250 -10.62 18.34 -22.84
CA PHE A 250 -9.26 18.86 -22.98
C PHE A 250 -8.79 18.84 -24.45
N LEU A 251 -9.22 17.84 -25.22
CA LEU A 251 -8.92 17.78 -26.66
C LEU A 251 -9.66 18.86 -27.44
N THR A 252 -10.93 19.12 -27.13
CA THR A 252 -11.70 20.22 -27.74
C THR A 252 -11.08 21.58 -27.41
N LEU A 253 -10.65 21.80 -26.16
CA LEU A 253 -9.88 22.99 -25.77
C LEU A 253 -8.59 23.12 -26.59
N ALA A 254 -7.81 22.05 -26.70
CA ALA A 254 -6.54 22.07 -27.43
C ALA A 254 -6.77 22.42 -28.91
N ILE A 255 -7.78 21.83 -29.54
CA ILE A 255 -8.19 22.15 -30.91
C ILE A 255 -8.59 23.63 -31.03
N ALA A 256 -9.44 24.15 -30.15
CA ALA A 256 -9.84 25.57 -30.18
C ALA A 256 -8.67 26.53 -29.96
N ALA A 257 -7.70 26.18 -29.10
CA ALA A 257 -6.50 26.97 -28.90
C ALA A 257 -5.62 27.05 -30.15
N VAL A 258 -5.47 25.93 -30.88
CA VAL A 258 -4.72 25.91 -32.15
C VAL A 258 -5.49 26.64 -33.25
N ILE A 259 -6.81 26.47 -33.34
CA ILE A 259 -7.65 27.23 -34.29
C ILE A 259 -7.53 28.73 -34.04
N ARG A 260 -7.58 29.18 -32.77
CA ARG A 260 -7.35 30.57 -32.41
C ARG A 260 -5.99 31.07 -32.88
N LYS A 261 -4.92 30.29 -32.70
CA LYS A 261 -3.59 30.64 -33.21
C LYS A 261 -3.58 30.77 -34.74
N ILE A 262 -4.22 29.87 -35.46
CA ILE A 262 -4.33 29.94 -36.93
C ILE A 262 -5.07 31.22 -37.36
N LEU A 263 -6.17 31.57 -36.69
CA LEU A 263 -6.93 32.79 -37.00
C LEU A 263 -6.09 34.06 -36.81
N ILE A 264 -5.30 34.14 -35.74
CA ILE A 264 -4.40 35.27 -35.48
C ILE A 264 -3.25 35.28 -36.50
N ALA A 265 -2.65 34.11 -36.76
CA ALA A 265 -1.53 33.95 -37.68
C ALA A 265 -1.87 34.37 -39.12
N THR A 266 -3.13 34.18 -39.53
CA THR A 266 -3.62 34.52 -40.89
C THR A 266 -3.65 36.04 -41.15
N LEU A 267 -3.74 36.85 -40.09
CA LEU A 267 -3.70 38.31 -40.16
C LEU A 267 -2.28 38.88 -40.04
N SER A 268 -1.40 38.18 -39.34
CA SER A 268 0.01 38.56 -39.25
C SER A 268 0.75 38.08 -40.49
N THR A 269 1.80 38.78 -40.92
CA THR A 269 2.72 38.35 -42.00
C THR A 269 3.62 37.17 -41.55
N GLU A 270 3.03 36.16 -40.90
CA GLU A 270 3.71 34.94 -40.51
C GLU A 270 3.95 34.03 -41.73
N LYS A 271 4.96 33.16 -41.62
CA LYS A 271 5.38 32.30 -42.73
C LYS A 271 4.33 31.22 -42.98
N VAL A 272 4.07 30.94 -44.26
CA VAL A 272 3.18 29.84 -44.70
C VAL A 272 3.54 28.49 -44.05
N ALA A 273 4.82 28.27 -43.75
CA ALA A 273 5.29 27.08 -43.04
C ALA A 273 4.67 26.94 -41.63
N ASP A 274 4.55 28.03 -40.88
CA ASP A 274 4.02 28.01 -39.51
C ASP A 274 2.53 27.68 -39.52
N ILE A 275 1.76 28.24 -40.47
CA ILE A 275 0.35 27.91 -40.68
C ILE A 275 0.17 26.42 -41.06
N LEU A 276 1.04 25.87 -41.92
CA LEU A 276 1.00 24.46 -42.31
C LEU A 276 1.25 23.54 -41.11
N THR A 277 2.20 23.88 -40.23
CA THR A 277 2.47 23.10 -39.00
C THR A 277 1.28 23.12 -38.03
N LEU A 278 0.66 24.28 -37.83
CA LEU A 278 -0.53 24.40 -36.97
C LEU A 278 -1.70 23.59 -37.54
N GLY A 279 -1.90 23.58 -38.86
CA GLY A 279 -2.89 22.73 -39.53
C GLY A 279 -2.65 21.23 -39.32
N GLY A 280 -1.38 20.79 -39.38
CA GLY A 280 -1.00 19.41 -39.06
C GLY A 280 -1.32 19.00 -37.62
N ILE A 281 -1.12 19.91 -36.66
CA ILE A 281 -1.44 19.68 -35.24
C ILE A 281 -2.96 19.54 -35.05
N VAL A 282 -3.77 20.39 -35.69
CA VAL A 282 -5.25 20.28 -35.61
C VAL A 282 -5.73 18.93 -36.15
N LEU A 283 -5.18 18.48 -37.29
CA LEU A 283 -5.51 17.18 -37.88
C LEU A 283 -5.15 16.03 -36.92
N ALA A 284 -3.96 16.07 -36.33
CA ALA A 284 -3.52 15.05 -35.38
C ALA A 284 -4.44 15.00 -34.13
N LEU A 285 -4.76 16.16 -33.54
CA LEU A 285 -5.68 16.26 -32.41
C LEU A 285 -7.10 15.78 -32.78
N GLY A 286 -7.57 16.08 -33.98
CA GLY A 286 -8.85 15.61 -34.51
C GLY A 286 -8.92 14.09 -34.67
N VAL A 287 -7.84 13.45 -35.13
CA VAL A 287 -7.74 11.99 -35.21
C VAL A 287 -7.78 11.36 -33.82
N VAL A 288 -7.03 11.92 -32.86
CA VAL A 288 -7.04 11.44 -31.46
C VAL A 288 -8.44 11.57 -30.84
N TYR A 289 -9.11 12.71 -31.08
CA TYR A 289 -10.49 12.92 -30.63
C TYR A 289 -11.46 11.88 -31.23
N TRP A 290 -11.33 11.58 -32.53
CA TRP A 290 -12.15 10.58 -33.21
C TRP A 290 -11.94 9.16 -32.69
N LEU A 291 -10.69 8.78 -32.40
CA LEU A 291 -10.35 7.46 -31.85
C LEU A 291 -10.91 7.25 -30.44
N ILE A 292 -10.79 8.25 -29.57
CA ILE A 292 -11.32 8.17 -28.20
C ILE A 292 -12.85 8.09 -28.22
N GLY A 293 -13.51 8.87 -29.09
CA GLY A 293 -14.97 8.83 -29.25
C GLY A 293 -15.52 7.51 -29.79
N HIS A 294 -14.69 6.69 -30.46
CA HIS A 294 -15.03 5.32 -30.84
C HIS A 294 -14.82 4.30 -29.72
N SER A 295 -13.80 4.50 -28.87
CA SER A 295 -13.48 3.59 -27.76
C SER A 295 -14.50 3.65 -26.62
N ASP A 296 -15.15 4.79 -26.38
CA ASP A 296 -16.17 4.94 -25.31
C ASP A 296 -17.55 4.34 -25.70
N LYS A 297 -17.73 3.88 -26.94
CA LYS A 297 -18.98 3.27 -27.46
C LYS A 297 -18.93 1.76 -27.64
N SER A 298 -17.79 1.12 -27.41
CA SER A 298 -17.62 -0.34 -27.42
C SER A 298 -17.55 -0.91 -26.01
#